data_AF-A0A117RH06-F1
#
_entry.id   AF-A0A117RH06-F1
#
_cell.length_a   1.000
_cell.length_b   1.000
_cell.length_c   1.000
_cell.angle_alpha   90.00
_cell.angle_beta   90.00
_cell.angle_gamma   90.00
#
_symmetry.space_group_name_H-M   'P 1'
#
loop_
_entity.id
_entity.type
_entity.pdbx_description
1 polymer ?
#
loop_
_entity_poly.entity_id
_entity_poly.type
_entity_poly.pdbx_seq_one_letter_code
_entity_poly.pdbx_strand_id
1 'polypeptide(L)'
;MKYQQRLQVAVRERLRKLMTAPFSSAGHEVHLAVTWINSQPALTGLLEEAARAEPDLDYDRFRAGLDGDMQFIWCSRTEEGRATLIWRLIQDTAKDEAANPSSGWRIASGYSNKRNIQDSWREFAEDILQPFFDYLSERVGAESSILHTLERYRTRIEWFDRDELHTRFEADRPNGEEVYNLDLQRFLFLEGDHITHAKPRSASGEADLIGDLDGRDPLVCDGKIFDGQGRGKGYLVKGVHQIIKYAHDYGQHTAYLVIYNITDKLLDLPTDGTPGAWPPYTELTGVRVYFIHVRVLPPTTTASKAGKATRVTLTKDDLTNPDTT
;
A
#
# COMPACT_ATOMS: atom_id res chain seq x y z
N MET A 1 -10.46 -5.36 -0.02
CA MET A 1 -10.33 -5.74 -1.46
C MET A 1 -10.96 -4.75 -2.46
N LYS A 2 -12.23 -4.30 -2.32
CA LYS A 2 -12.91 -3.45 -3.34
C LYS A 2 -12.24 -2.09 -3.61
N TYR A 3 -11.58 -1.46 -2.63
CA TYR A 3 -11.00 -0.13 -2.80
C TYR A 3 -9.77 -0.14 -3.73
N GLN A 4 -8.78 -1.00 -3.50
CA GLN A 4 -7.58 -1.10 -4.34
C GLN A 4 -7.89 -1.60 -5.76
N GLN A 5 -8.80 -2.57 -5.92
CA GLN A 5 -9.26 -2.97 -7.25
C GLN A 5 -9.94 -1.81 -7.99
N ARG A 6 -10.79 -1.03 -7.30
CA ARG A 6 -11.38 0.18 -7.88
C ARG A 6 -10.33 1.25 -8.19
N LEU A 7 -9.33 1.40 -7.34
CA LEU A 7 -8.23 2.34 -7.53
C LEU A 7 -7.38 1.94 -8.74
N GLN A 8 -7.04 0.67 -8.90
CA GLN A 8 -6.31 0.14 -10.05
C GLN A 8 -7.07 0.36 -11.36
N VAL A 9 -8.38 0.07 -11.37
CA VAL A 9 -9.26 0.38 -12.52
C VAL A 9 -9.29 1.89 -12.77
N ALA A 10 -9.38 2.72 -11.73
CA ALA A 10 -9.40 4.18 -11.87
C ALA A 10 -8.08 4.73 -12.45
N VAL A 11 -6.92 4.20 -12.05
CA VAL A 11 -5.60 4.54 -12.63
C VAL A 11 -5.59 4.23 -14.13
N ARG A 12 -6.01 3.03 -14.52
CA ARG A 12 -6.09 2.64 -15.95
C ARG A 12 -7.05 3.51 -16.74
N GLU A 13 -8.19 3.87 -16.17
CA GLU A 13 -9.14 4.78 -16.81
C GLU A 13 -8.59 6.20 -16.98
N ARG A 14 -7.72 6.68 -16.07
CA ARG A 14 -7.03 7.97 -16.24
C ARG A 14 -6.01 7.93 -17.37
N LEU A 15 -5.21 6.86 -17.45
CA LEU A 15 -4.33 6.64 -18.59
C LEU A 15 -5.13 6.62 -19.90
N ARG A 16 -6.21 5.84 -19.96
CA ARG A 16 -7.06 5.74 -21.16
C ARG A 16 -7.57 7.11 -21.62
N LYS A 17 -7.95 7.99 -20.69
CA LYS A 17 -8.36 9.36 -21.02
C LYS A 17 -7.22 10.18 -21.63
N LEU A 18 -6.03 10.14 -21.05
CA LEU A 18 -4.85 10.83 -21.58
C LEU A 18 -4.48 10.34 -22.98
N MET A 19 -4.50 9.02 -23.19
CA MET A 19 -4.19 8.36 -24.46
C MET A 19 -5.19 8.69 -25.58
N THR A 20 -6.46 8.95 -25.22
CA THR A 20 -7.53 9.23 -26.18
C THR A 20 -7.89 10.70 -26.30
N ALA A 21 -7.27 11.57 -25.49
CA ALA A 21 -7.50 13.00 -25.50
C ALA A 21 -7.04 13.63 -26.84
N PRO A 22 -7.82 14.56 -27.40
CA PRO A 22 -7.32 15.48 -28.42
C PRO A 22 -6.15 16.30 -27.87
N PHE A 23 -5.15 16.61 -28.70
CA PHE A 23 -3.97 17.39 -28.30
C PHE A 23 -4.35 18.75 -27.69
N SER A 24 -5.46 19.35 -28.14
CA SER A 24 -5.99 20.62 -27.61
C SER A 24 -6.46 20.55 -26.16
N SER A 25 -6.75 19.35 -25.66
CA SER A 25 -7.24 19.10 -24.30
C SER A 25 -6.23 18.33 -23.44
N ALA A 26 -5.07 17.99 -24.00
CA ALA A 26 -4.04 17.18 -23.35
C ALA A 26 -3.58 17.79 -22.01
N GLY A 27 -3.26 19.09 -21.99
CA GLY A 27 -2.87 19.79 -20.76
C GLY A 27 -3.95 19.73 -19.68
N HIS A 28 -5.21 19.90 -20.08
CA HIS A 28 -6.35 19.83 -19.16
C HIS A 28 -6.53 18.43 -18.57
N GLU A 29 -6.45 17.38 -19.39
CA GLU A 29 -6.54 16.00 -18.90
C GLU A 29 -5.37 15.64 -17.97
N VAL A 30 -4.17 16.15 -18.24
CA VAL A 30 -3.02 16.03 -17.32
C VAL A 30 -3.32 16.71 -15.98
N HIS A 31 -3.88 17.92 -16.00
CA HIS A 31 -4.29 18.63 -14.79
C HIS A 31 -5.32 17.85 -13.97
N LEU A 32 -6.35 17.29 -14.62
CA LEU A 32 -7.35 16.45 -13.96
C LEU A 32 -6.74 15.16 -13.38
N ALA A 33 -5.81 14.54 -14.09
CA ALA A 33 -5.11 13.35 -13.61
C ALA A 33 -4.26 13.65 -12.37
N VAL A 34 -3.46 14.72 -12.39
CA VAL A 34 -2.62 15.15 -11.25
C VAL A 34 -3.48 15.49 -10.04
N THR A 35 -4.55 16.28 -10.23
CA THR A 35 -5.47 16.64 -9.15
C THR A 35 -6.11 15.40 -8.52
N TRP A 36 -6.51 14.44 -9.35
CA TRP A 36 -7.06 13.18 -8.86
C TRP A 36 -6.01 12.34 -8.12
N ILE A 37 -4.80 12.18 -8.66
CA ILE A 37 -3.72 11.41 -7.99
C ILE A 37 -3.42 12.01 -6.61
N ASN A 38 -3.28 13.34 -6.51
CA ASN A 38 -3.06 14.03 -5.23
C ASN A 38 -4.20 13.86 -4.22
N SER A 39 -5.41 13.57 -4.68
CA SER A 39 -6.56 13.28 -3.81
C SER A 39 -6.60 11.84 -3.28
N GLN A 40 -5.70 10.97 -3.74
CA GLN A 40 -5.63 9.57 -3.34
C GLN A 40 -4.39 9.34 -2.46
N PRO A 41 -4.54 9.26 -1.12
CA PRO A 41 -3.41 9.06 -0.20
C PRO A 41 -2.55 7.83 -0.52
N ALA A 42 -3.17 6.78 -1.09
CA ALA A 42 -2.46 5.58 -1.51
C ALA A 42 -1.44 5.88 -2.61
N LEU A 43 -1.83 6.68 -3.61
CA LEU A 43 -0.96 6.99 -4.75
C LEU A 43 0.10 8.01 -4.36
N THR A 44 -0.22 8.97 -3.49
CA THR A 44 0.78 9.92 -2.99
C THR A 44 1.86 9.21 -2.19
N GLY A 45 1.50 8.25 -1.34
CA GLY A 45 2.48 7.43 -0.61
C GLY A 45 3.42 6.65 -1.55
N LEU A 46 2.87 6.01 -2.59
CA LEU A 46 3.68 5.29 -3.60
C LEU A 46 4.65 6.20 -4.35
N LEU A 47 4.29 7.46 -4.58
CA LEU A 47 5.13 8.42 -5.29
C LEU A 47 6.22 9.01 -4.39
N GLU A 48 5.92 9.21 -3.10
CA GLU A 48 6.92 9.57 -2.10
C GLU A 48 7.94 8.44 -1.86
N GLU A 49 7.52 7.18 -1.97
CA GLU A 49 8.41 6.00 -1.98
C GLU A 49 9.31 6.01 -3.22
N ALA A 50 8.70 6.16 -4.40
CA ALA A 50 9.43 6.17 -5.67
C ALA A 50 10.53 7.26 -5.67
N ALA A 51 10.23 8.43 -5.13
CA ALA A 51 11.16 9.55 -5.05
C ALA A 51 12.37 9.30 -4.14
N ARG A 52 12.27 8.37 -3.18
CA ARG A 52 13.37 7.99 -2.29
C ARG A 52 14.25 6.88 -2.84
N ALA A 53 13.75 6.10 -3.80
CA ALA A 53 14.50 4.99 -4.39
C ALA A 53 15.73 5.47 -5.19
N GLU A 54 15.66 6.65 -5.80
CA GLU A 54 16.75 7.26 -6.57
C GLU A 54 16.81 8.77 -6.27
N PRO A 55 17.50 9.21 -5.19
CA PRO A 55 17.43 10.59 -4.72
C PRO A 55 18.18 11.61 -5.59
N ASP A 56 19.17 11.18 -6.38
CA ASP A 56 20.04 12.04 -7.18
C ASP A 56 19.55 12.22 -8.63
N LEU A 57 18.23 12.21 -8.86
CA LEU A 57 17.64 12.34 -10.19
C LEU A 57 17.78 13.77 -10.74
N ASP A 58 18.46 13.86 -11.89
CA ASP A 58 18.61 15.11 -12.64
C ASP A 58 17.37 15.37 -13.52
N TYR A 59 16.38 16.03 -12.92
CA TYR A 59 15.15 16.40 -13.60
C TYR A 59 15.37 17.40 -14.74
N ASP A 60 16.32 18.33 -14.59
CA ASP A 60 16.57 19.35 -15.61
C ASP A 60 17.15 18.72 -16.87
N ARG A 61 18.08 17.76 -16.71
CA ARG A 61 18.59 16.95 -17.82
C ARG A 61 17.50 16.11 -18.47
N PHE A 62 16.61 15.49 -17.67
CA PHE A 62 15.46 14.76 -18.21
C PHE A 62 14.56 15.67 -19.05
N ARG A 63 14.21 16.84 -18.52
CA ARG A 63 13.33 17.81 -19.19
C ARG A 63 13.96 18.34 -20.48
N ALA A 64 15.25 18.69 -20.45
CA ALA A 64 15.99 19.13 -21.63
C ALA A 64 16.09 18.03 -22.70
N GLY A 65 16.18 16.76 -22.28
CA GLY A 65 16.18 15.62 -23.19
C GLY A 65 14.87 15.40 -23.94
N LEU A 66 13.75 15.95 -23.44
CA LEU A 66 12.44 15.89 -24.12
C LEU A 66 12.27 16.95 -25.22
N ASP A 67 13.08 18.01 -25.23
CA ASP A 67 12.90 19.16 -26.14
C ASP A 67 13.95 19.18 -27.29
N GLY A 68 14.65 18.07 -27.55
CA GLY A 68 15.81 18.02 -28.46
C GLY A 68 15.68 17.10 -29.68
N ASP A 69 16.37 17.45 -30.78
CA ASP A 69 16.47 16.65 -32.03
C ASP A 69 17.24 15.33 -31.88
N MET A 70 17.75 15.01 -30.68
CA MET A 70 18.52 13.80 -30.40
C MET A 70 17.66 12.73 -29.72
N GLN A 71 18.09 11.47 -29.86
CA GLN A 71 17.42 10.33 -29.23
C GLN A 71 17.28 10.55 -27.72
N PHE A 72 16.05 10.50 -27.22
CA PHE A 72 15.75 10.60 -25.79
C PHE A 72 16.40 9.44 -25.02
N ILE A 73 17.06 9.77 -23.90
CA ILE A 73 17.73 8.80 -23.03
C ILE A 73 17.24 9.04 -21.59
N TRP A 74 16.71 7.98 -20.97
CA TRP A 74 16.35 8.00 -19.54
C TRP A 74 17.59 8.29 -18.67
N CYS A 75 17.50 9.30 -17.81
CA CYS A 75 18.55 9.58 -16.83
C CYS A 75 18.41 8.75 -15.53
N SER A 76 17.26 8.13 -15.30
CA SER A 76 17.03 7.20 -14.18
C SER A 76 17.47 5.77 -14.52
N ARG A 77 17.82 5.02 -13.47
CA ARG A 77 18.22 3.60 -13.58
C ARG A 77 17.14 2.63 -13.12
N THR A 78 16.08 3.14 -12.50
CA THR A 78 15.02 2.37 -11.86
C THR A 78 13.64 2.78 -12.39
N GLU A 79 12.65 1.90 -12.24
CA GLU A 79 11.26 2.22 -12.60
C GLU A 79 10.67 3.28 -11.67
N GLU A 80 11.03 3.23 -10.39
CA GLU A 80 10.73 4.24 -9.38
C GLU A 80 11.28 5.61 -9.79
N GLY A 81 12.53 5.64 -10.26
CA GLY A 81 13.16 6.87 -10.73
C GLY A 81 12.49 7.42 -11.99
N ARG A 82 12.09 6.55 -12.93
CA ARG A 82 11.26 6.97 -14.08
C ARG A 82 9.93 7.55 -13.63
N ALA A 83 9.21 6.86 -12.75
CA ALA A 83 7.93 7.31 -12.22
C ALA A 83 8.06 8.67 -11.53
N THR A 84 9.14 8.90 -10.79
CA THR A 84 9.45 10.18 -10.13
C THR A 84 9.65 11.32 -11.14
N LEU A 85 10.45 11.09 -12.18
CA LEU A 85 10.70 12.09 -13.24
C LEU A 85 9.41 12.43 -14.00
N ILE A 86 8.64 11.40 -14.39
CA ILE A 86 7.38 11.58 -15.12
C ILE A 86 6.35 12.27 -14.23
N TRP A 87 6.27 11.92 -12.94
CA TRP A 87 5.37 12.56 -11.99
C TRP A 87 5.65 14.07 -11.89
N ARG A 88 6.92 14.44 -11.73
CA ARG A 88 7.33 15.85 -11.68
C ARG A 88 7.00 16.58 -12.99
N LEU A 89 7.19 15.93 -14.14
CA LEU A 89 6.82 16.47 -15.45
C LEU A 89 5.33 16.77 -15.59
N ILE A 90 4.47 15.81 -15.19
CA ILE A 90 3.03 16.00 -15.30
C ILE A 90 2.52 17.01 -14.26
N GLN A 91 3.15 17.12 -13.09
CA GLN A 91 2.88 18.18 -12.13
C GLN A 91 3.22 19.57 -12.69
N ASP A 92 4.37 19.74 -13.32
CA ASP A 92 4.76 21.02 -13.93
C ASP A 92 3.83 21.37 -15.09
N THR A 93 3.47 20.38 -15.93
CA THR A 93 2.48 20.55 -16.99
C THR A 93 1.11 20.99 -16.44
N ALA A 94 0.66 20.36 -15.34
CA ALA A 94 -0.61 20.68 -14.69
C ALA A 94 -0.63 22.06 -14.02
N LYS A 95 0.51 22.55 -13.52
CA LYS A 95 0.67 23.91 -12.98
C LYS A 95 0.61 24.95 -14.09
N ASP A 96 1.26 24.67 -15.22
CA ASP A 96 1.34 25.59 -16.35
C ASP A 96 0.03 25.67 -17.16
N GLU A 97 -0.85 24.68 -17.07
CA GLU A 97 -2.09 24.60 -17.86
C GLU A 97 -2.95 25.87 -17.74
N ALA A 98 -3.11 26.41 -16.53
CA ALA A 98 -3.94 27.58 -16.30
C ALA A 98 -3.41 28.86 -16.97
N ALA A 99 -2.08 28.99 -17.07
CA ALA A 99 -1.41 30.13 -17.72
C ALA A 99 -1.15 29.88 -19.21
N ASN A 100 -0.98 28.62 -19.59
CA ASN A 100 -0.63 28.18 -20.93
C ASN A 100 -1.27 26.82 -21.23
N PRO A 101 -2.53 26.79 -21.72
CA PRO A 101 -3.23 25.55 -22.07
C PRO A 101 -2.52 24.71 -23.14
N SER A 102 -1.56 25.31 -23.86
CA SER A 102 -0.75 24.63 -24.87
C SER A 102 0.51 23.96 -24.34
N SER A 103 0.83 24.10 -23.05
CA SER A 103 2.04 23.52 -22.43
C SER A 103 2.13 22.00 -22.66
N GLY A 104 1.05 21.27 -22.42
CA GLY A 104 1.03 19.81 -22.53
C GLY A 104 1.38 19.27 -23.92
N TRP A 105 0.77 19.79 -24.99
CA TRP A 105 1.08 19.32 -26.34
C TRP A 105 2.40 19.85 -26.87
N ARG A 106 2.90 21.00 -26.39
CA ARG A 106 4.22 21.52 -26.78
C ARG A 106 5.36 20.59 -26.34
N ILE A 107 5.26 20.03 -25.14
CA ILE A 107 6.22 19.03 -24.65
C ILE A 107 6.22 17.81 -25.56
N ALA A 108 5.03 17.31 -25.90
CA ALA A 108 4.91 16.17 -26.81
C ALA A 108 5.45 16.46 -28.22
N SER A 109 5.23 17.67 -28.75
CA SER A 109 5.79 18.11 -30.03
C SER A 109 7.30 18.29 -29.99
N GLY A 110 7.89 18.63 -28.84
CA GLY A 110 9.35 18.67 -28.67
C GLY A 110 9.96 17.27 -28.65
N TYR A 111 9.25 16.32 -28.04
CA TYR A 111 9.68 14.93 -27.90
C TYR A 111 9.62 14.14 -29.21
N SER A 112 8.59 14.41 -30.01
CA SER A 112 8.22 13.58 -31.16
C SER A 112 8.57 14.22 -32.50
N ASN A 113 9.16 13.43 -33.40
CA ASN A 113 9.45 13.84 -34.78
C ASN A 113 8.22 13.72 -35.73
N LYS A 114 7.02 13.44 -35.21
CA LYS A 114 5.82 13.36 -36.06
C LYS A 114 5.43 14.75 -36.56
N ARG A 115 4.94 14.80 -37.80
CA ARG A 115 4.43 16.04 -38.40
C ARG A 115 3.04 16.44 -37.88
N ASN A 116 2.33 15.51 -37.26
CA ASN A 116 0.98 15.72 -36.76
C ASN A 116 1.03 15.80 -35.22
N ILE A 117 0.59 16.93 -34.66
CA ILE A 117 0.61 17.20 -33.21
C ILE A 117 -0.18 16.14 -32.42
N GLN A 118 -1.26 15.60 -33.00
CA GLN A 118 -2.02 14.52 -32.36
C GLN A 118 -1.22 13.23 -32.29
N ASP A 119 -0.43 12.92 -33.33
CA ASP A 119 0.42 11.74 -33.33
C ASP A 119 1.63 11.94 -32.40
N SER A 120 2.16 13.17 -32.31
CA SER A 120 3.17 13.54 -31.31
C SER A 120 2.68 13.34 -29.88
N TRP A 121 1.44 13.78 -29.59
CA TRP A 121 0.80 13.54 -28.29
C TRP A 121 0.63 12.06 -28.00
N ARG A 122 0.19 11.27 -28.98
CA ARG A 122 0.01 9.82 -28.80
C ARG A 122 1.33 9.13 -28.49
N GLU A 123 2.38 9.42 -29.26
CA GLU A 123 3.73 8.86 -29.04
C GLU A 123 4.27 9.25 -27.66
N PHE A 124 4.12 10.52 -27.26
CA PHE A 124 4.49 10.97 -25.90
C PHE A 124 3.68 10.26 -24.80
N ALA A 125 2.38 10.08 -24.99
CA ALA A 125 1.55 9.40 -24.00
C ALA A 125 1.91 7.90 -23.89
N GLU A 126 2.25 7.25 -24.99
CA GLU A 126 2.71 5.85 -25.04
C GLU A 126 4.10 5.68 -24.42
N ASP A 127 5.07 6.52 -24.78
CA ASP A 127 6.46 6.30 -24.39
C ASP A 127 6.82 6.92 -23.02
N ILE A 128 6.13 7.99 -22.62
CA ILE A 128 6.43 8.74 -21.39
C ILE A 128 5.34 8.56 -20.33
N LEU A 129 4.07 8.74 -20.67
CA LEU A 129 3.01 8.71 -19.65
C LEU A 129 2.60 7.30 -19.23
N GLN A 130 2.45 6.38 -20.18
CA GLN A 130 2.01 5.02 -19.89
C GLN A 130 2.91 4.31 -18.88
N PRO A 131 4.27 4.32 -18.96
CA PRO A 131 5.12 3.67 -17.97
C PRO A 131 4.85 4.13 -16.53
N PHE A 132 4.50 5.40 -16.32
CA PHE A 132 4.13 5.92 -15.01
C PHE A 132 2.80 5.35 -14.50
N PHE A 133 1.78 5.30 -15.36
CA PHE A 133 0.48 4.74 -14.97
C PHE A 133 0.53 3.21 -14.81
N ASP A 134 1.37 2.53 -15.59
CA ASP A 134 1.63 1.09 -15.45
C ASP A 134 2.30 0.83 -14.09
N TYR A 135 3.35 1.58 -13.73
CA TYR A 135 3.98 1.54 -12.40
C TYR A 135 2.95 1.71 -11.26
N LEU A 136 2.11 2.74 -11.32
CA LEU A 136 1.06 2.95 -10.30
C LEU A 136 0.04 1.79 -10.28
N SER A 137 -0.35 1.27 -11.43
CA SER A 137 -1.31 0.17 -11.54
C SER A 137 -0.75 -1.13 -10.98
N GLU A 138 0.52 -1.41 -11.22
CA GLU A 138 1.25 -2.57 -10.72
C GLU A 138 1.44 -2.50 -9.21
N ARG A 139 1.92 -1.36 -8.68
CA ARG A 139 2.11 -1.18 -7.24
C ARG A 139 0.78 -1.27 -6.46
N VAL A 140 -0.30 -0.65 -6.94
CA VAL A 140 -1.64 -0.81 -6.34
C VAL A 140 -2.12 -2.27 -6.45
N GLY A 141 -1.78 -2.95 -7.54
CA GLY A 141 -2.10 -4.37 -7.75
C GLY A 141 -1.38 -5.28 -6.76
N ALA A 142 -0.09 -5.06 -6.53
CA ALA A 142 0.73 -5.80 -5.59
C ALA A 142 0.18 -5.68 -4.15
N GLU A 143 -0.16 -4.46 -3.71
CA GLU A 143 -0.82 -4.28 -2.39
C GLU A 143 -2.18 -5.00 -2.32
N SER A 144 -2.90 -5.09 -3.44
CA SER A 144 -4.16 -5.83 -3.50
C SER A 144 -3.96 -7.33 -3.41
N SER A 145 -2.84 -7.84 -3.94
CA SER A 145 -2.43 -9.23 -3.83
C SER A 145 -2.22 -9.65 -2.39
N ILE A 146 -1.42 -8.90 -1.62
CA ILE A 146 -1.17 -9.23 -0.21
C ILE A 146 -2.43 -9.14 0.65
N LEU A 147 -3.29 -8.14 0.45
CA LEU A 147 -4.58 -8.08 1.18
C LEU A 147 -5.49 -9.26 0.82
N HIS A 148 -5.48 -9.71 -0.43
CA HIS A 148 -6.20 -10.91 -0.84
C HIS A 148 -5.63 -12.16 -0.17
N THR A 149 -4.31 -12.29 -0.12
CA THR A 149 -3.62 -13.40 0.57
C THR A 149 -3.95 -13.40 2.06
N LEU A 150 -3.89 -12.26 2.74
CA LEU A 150 -4.25 -12.14 4.16
C LEU A 150 -5.74 -12.40 4.42
N GLU A 151 -6.62 -12.10 3.45
CA GLU A 151 -8.04 -12.49 3.53
C GLU A 151 -8.20 -14.01 3.49
N ARG A 152 -7.51 -14.67 2.56
CA ARG A 152 -7.49 -16.13 2.46
C ARG A 152 -6.92 -16.76 3.72
N TYR A 153 -5.85 -16.20 4.28
CA TYR A 153 -5.27 -16.65 5.55
C TYR A 153 -6.29 -16.58 6.69
N ARG A 154 -6.95 -15.43 6.85
CA ARG A 154 -8.02 -15.25 7.83
C ARG A 154 -9.12 -16.29 7.66
N THR A 155 -9.61 -16.48 6.43
CA THR A 155 -10.65 -17.48 6.13
C THR A 155 -10.17 -18.90 6.46
N ARG A 156 -8.94 -19.25 6.09
CA ARG A 156 -8.36 -20.57 6.36
C ARG A 156 -8.37 -20.88 7.86
N ILE A 157 -7.88 -19.96 8.68
CA ILE A 157 -7.89 -20.13 10.13
C ILE A 157 -9.31 -20.17 10.66
N GLU A 158 -10.14 -19.19 10.31
CA GLU A 158 -11.49 -19.09 10.88
C GLU A 158 -12.36 -20.31 10.56
N TRP A 159 -12.12 -21.00 9.44
CA TRP A 159 -12.97 -22.11 8.99
C TRP A 159 -12.39 -23.49 9.23
N PHE A 160 -11.07 -23.66 9.15
CA PHE A 160 -10.43 -24.98 9.14
C PHE A 160 -9.47 -25.18 10.30
N ASP A 161 -8.56 -24.22 10.52
CA ASP A 161 -7.40 -24.47 11.39
C ASP A 161 -7.58 -23.94 12.83
N ARG A 162 -8.72 -23.30 13.11
CA ARG A 162 -8.99 -22.62 14.39
C ARG A 162 -8.71 -23.51 15.60
N ASP A 163 -9.28 -24.71 15.61
CA ASP A 163 -9.20 -25.63 16.76
C ASP A 163 -7.78 -26.16 16.96
N GLU A 164 -7.09 -26.49 15.87
CA GLU A 164 -5.72 -27.00 15.89
C GLU A 164 -4.74 -25.93 16.41
N LEU A 165 -4.78 -24.73 15.83
CA LEU A 165 -3.89 -23.63 16.22
C LEU A 165 -4.16 -23.18 17.65
N HIS A 166 -5.42 -23.11 18.06
CA HIS A 166 -5.77 -22.81 19.43
C HIS A 166 -5.25 -23.87 20.42
N THR A 167 -5.31 -25.16 20.04
CA THR A 167 -4.75 -26.26 20.85
C THR A 167 -3.24 -26.12 21.02
N ARG A 168 -2.52 -25.78 19.94
CA ARG A 168 -1.08 -25.52 19.98
C ARG A 168 -0.73 -24.30 20.84
N PHE A 169 -1.51 -23.22 20.71
CA PHE A 169 -1.39 -22.03 21.55
C PHE A 169 -1.58 -22.36 23.05
N GLU A 170 -2.58 -23.16 23.38
CA GLU A 170 -2.88 -23.58 24.76
C GLU A 170 -1.77 -24.43 25.37
N ALA A 171 -1.10 -25.24 24.55
CA ALA A 171 0.04 -26.07 24.98
C ALA A 171 1.29 -25.24 25.32
N ASP A 172 1.48 -24.08 24.71
CA ASP A 172 2.61 -23.16 24.96
C ASP A 172 2.16 -21.69 24.98
N ARG A 173 1.35 -21.33 25.99
CA ARG A 173 0.85 -19.95 26.14
C ARG A 173 1.94 -18.87 26.24
N PRO A 174 3.10 -19.09 26.91
CA PRO A 174 4.19 -18.12 26.93
C PRO A 174 4.66 -17.73 25.53
N ASN A 175 4.84 -18.70 24.63
CA ASN A 175 5.25 -18.45 23.23
C ASN A 175 4.07 -18.47 22.25
N GLY A 176 2.85 -18.29 22.75
CA GLY A 176 1.63 -18.47 21.95
C GLY A 176 1.54 -17.57 20.72
N GLU A 177 2.13 -16.37 20.76
CA GLU A 177 2.20 -15.45 19.61
C GLU A 177 3.04 -16.04 18.48
N GLU A 178 4.16 -16.72 18.80
CA GLU A 178 5.05 -17.36 17.83
C GLU A 178 4.36 -18.50 17.08
N VAL A 179 3.42 -19.22 17.74
CA VAL A 179 2.62 -20.27 17.09
C VAL A 179 1.84 -19.72 15.89
N TYR A 180 1.20 -18.57 16.06
CA TYR A 180 0.41 -17.94 15.00
C TYR A 180 1.30 -17.20 13.99
N ASN A 181 2.39 -16.57 14.43
CA ASN A 181 3.32 -15.89 13.53
C ASN A 181 4.04 -16.86 12.59
N LEU A 182 4.48 -18.02 13.10
CA LEU A 182 5.07 -19.07 12.28
C LEU A 182 4.09 -19.63 11.25
N ASP A 183 2.81 -19.78 11.62
CA ASP A 183 1.77 -20.21 10.68
C ASP A 183 1.49 -19.16 9.60
N LEU A 184 1.41 -17.88 9.98
CA LEU A 184 1.29 -16.78 9.03
C LEU A 184 2.45 -16.76 8.04
N GLN A 185 3.68 -16.85 8.55
CA GLN A 185 4.89 -16.90 7.73
C GLN A 185 4.85 -18.08 6.74
N ARG A 186 4.51 -19.28 7.24
CA ARG A 186 4.38 -20.46 6.39
C ARG A 186 3.32 -20.29 5.31
N PHE A 187 2.18 -19.69 5.63
CA PHE A 187 1.12 -19.45 4.65
C PHE A 187 1.55 -18.42 3.60
N LEU A 188 2.17 -17.32 4.01
CA LEU A 188 2.66 -16.29 3.09
C LEU A 188 3.72 -16.83 2.13
N PHE A 189 4.59 -17.73 2.60
CA PHE A 189 5.56 -18.43 1.76
C PHE A 189 4.90 -19.38 0.74
N LEU A 190 3.94 -20.19 1.18
CA LEU A 190 3.32 -21.20 0.30
C LEU A 190 2.32 -20.62 -0.69
N GLU A 191 1.57 -19.59 -0.30
CA GLU A 191 0.40 -19.11 -1.04
C GLU A 191 0.53 -17.67 -1.53
N GLY A 192 1.43 -16.88 -0.94
CA GLY A 192 1.64 -15.48 -1.28
C GLY A 192 2.88 -15.21 -2.14
N ASP A 193 3.72 -16.23 -2.37
CA ASP A 193 5.07 -16.08 -2.94
C ASP A 193 5.92 -15.03 -2.18
N HIS A 194 5.56 -14.78 -0.93
CA HIS A 194 6.28 -13.87 -0.06
C HIS A 194 7.26 -14.70 0.75
N ILE A 195 8.53 -14.54 0.47
CA ILE A 195 9.55 -15.09 1.34
C ILE A 195 9.47 -14.34 2.67
N THR A 196 9.69 -15.06 3.77
CA THR A 196 9.56 -14.51 5.11
C THR A 196 10.89 -14.68 5.82
N HIS A 197 11.36 -13.64 6.50
CA HIS A 197 12.55 -13.74 7.33
C HIS A 197 12.11 -13.72 8.78
N ALA A 198 12.13 -14.89 9.43
CA ALA A 198 12.19 -14.91 10.87
C ALA A 198 13.50 -14.19 11.30
N LYS A 199 13.35 -12.94 11.75
CA LYS A 199 14.36 -12.12 12.46
C LYS A 199 15.53 -11.54 11.66
N PRO A 200 15.33 -10.48 10.85
CA PRO A 200 16.36 -9.46 10.68
C PRO A 200 16.44 -8.61 11.96
N ARG A 201 17.63 -8.47 12.54
CA ARG A 201 17.89 -7.44 13.56
C ARG A 201 17.73 -6.08 12.89
N SER A 202 16.63 -5.36 13.13
CA SER A 202 16.57 -3.94 12.80
C SER A 202 17.40 -3.15 13.84
N ALA A 203 17.81 -1.93 13.51
CA ALA A 203 18.50 -1.04 14.45
C ALA A 203 17.66 -0.69 15.69
N SER A 204 16.38 -1.06 15.68
CA SER A 204 15.34 -0.64 16.61
C SER A 204 14.76 -1.76 17.48
N GLY A 205 15.06 -3.03 17.21
CA GLY A 205 14.52 -4.21 17.92
C GLY A 205 14.38 -5.45 17.01
N GLU A 206 13.93 -6.58 17.57
CA GLU A 206 13.63 -7.78 16.77
C GLU A 206 12.25 -7.62 16.11
N ALA A 207 12.24 -7.58 14.79
CA ALA A 207 11.05 -7.51 13.97
C ALA A 207 10.76 -8.88 13.36
N ASP A 208 9.50 -9.32 13.40
CA ASP A 208 9.02 -10.35 12.50
C ASP A 208 8.78 -9.66 11.14
N LEU A 209 9.77 -9.73 10.26
CA LEU A 209 9.73 -9.12 8.92
C LEU A 209 9.46 -10.19 7.89
N ILE A 210 8.52 -9.93 6.99
CA ILE A 210 8.12 -10.91 5.99
C ILE A 210 8.52 -10.35 4.64
N GLY A 211 9.75 -10.58 4.17
CA GLY A 211 10.28 -9.97 2.94
C GLY A 211 10.83 -10.98 1.94
N ASP A 212 10.64 -10.66 0.66
CA ASP A 212 11.19 -11.40 -0.49
C ASP A 212 12.74 -11.47 -0.43
N LEU A 213 13.33 -12.63 -0.73
CA LEU A 213 14.79 -12.85 -0.69
C LEU A 213 15.51 -12.18 -1.88
N ASP A 214 14.79 -11.89 -2.96
CA ASP A 214 15.37 -11.32 -4.19
C ASP A 214 14.82 -9.93 -4.58
N GLY A 215 13.79 -9.42 -3.88
CA GLY A 215 13.04 -8.21 -4.25
C GLY A 215 13.37 -6.97 -3.41
N ARG A 216 13.40 -5.80 -4.06
CA ARG A 216 13.61 -4.46 -3.45
C ARG A 216 12.46 -3.99 -2.52
N ASP A 217 11.53 -4.85 -2.12
CA ASP A 217 10.26 -4.45 -1.49
C ASP A 217 9.87 -5.35 -0.29
N PRO A 218 10.43 -5.12 0.92
CA PRO A 218 10.14 -5.92 2.11
C PRO A 218 8.72 -5.68 2.65
N LEU A 219 7.94 -6.74 2.84
CA LEU A 219 6.60 -6.65 3.42
C LEU A 219 6.66 -6.53 4.97
N VAL A 220 6.05 -5.45 5.47
CA VAL A 220 5.97 -5.17 6.91
C VAL A 220 4.66 -5.73 7.47
N CYS A 221 4.73 -6.90 8.10
CA CYS A 221 3.57 -7.61 8.61
C CYS A 221 3.89 -8.24 9.97
N ASP A 222 3.10 -7.93 11.00
CA ASP A 222 3.28 -8.48 12.35
C ASP A 222 1.97 -9.09 12.87
N GLY A 223 2.10 -10.16 13.65
CA GLY A 223 0.99 -10.83 14.29
C GLY A 223 0.96 -10.55 15.79
N LYS A 224 -0.21 -10.18 16.30
CA LYS A 224 -0.42 -9.87 17.72
C LYS A 224 -1.61 -10.61 18.29
N ILE A 225 -1.43 -11.21 19.47
CA ILE A 225 -2.53 -11.83 20.22
C ILE A 225 -3.31 -10.77 20.98
N PHE A 226 -4.64 -10.83 20.88
CA PHE A 226 -5.56 -10.08 21.74
C PHE A 226 -6.28 -11.04 22.70
N ASP A 227 -5.97 -10.95 23.99
CA ASP A 227 -6.57 -11.76 25.07
C ASP A 227 -7.53 -10.98 25.97
N GLY A 228 -7.63 -9.67 25.76
CA GLY A 228 -8.52 -8.79 26.54
C GLY A 228 -8.16 -8.65 28.02
N GLN A 229 -6.99 -9.17 28.44
CA GLN A 229 -6.40 -9.00 29.77
C GLN A 229 -5.01 -8.36 29.64
N GLY A 230 -3.92 -9.14 29.77
CA GLY A 230 -2.54 -8.65 29.69
C GLY A 230 -2.14 -8.19 28.29
N ARG A 231 -2.78 -8.74 27.24
CA ARG A 231 -2.66 -8.33 25.84
C ARG A 231 -3.97 -7.68 25.38
N GLY A 232 -4.33 -6.59 26.06
CA GLY A 232 -5.50 -5.76 25.78
C GLY A 232 -5.24 -4.65 24.75
N LYS A 233 -6.02 -3.56 24.82
CA LYS A 233 -5.89 -2.42 23.87
C LYS A 233 -4.48 -1.83 23.83
N GLY A 234 -3.88 -1.55 25.00
CA GLY A 234 -2.53 -0.98 25.07
C GLY A 234 -1.45 -1.86 24.44
N TYR A 235 -1.65 -3.19 24.39
CA TYR A 235 -0.74 -4.09 23.68
C TYR A 235 -0.87 -3.95 22.16
N LEU A 236 -2.10 -3.82 21.64
CA LEU A 236 -2.33 -3.54 20.22
C LEU A 236 -1.77 -2.17 19.81
N VAL A 237 -1.94 -1.14 20.64
CA VAL A 237 -1.35 0.19 20.40
C VAL A 237 0.17 0.09 20.28
N LYS A 238 0.83 -0.65 21.16
CA LYS A 238 2.28 -0.92 21.07
C LYS A 238 2.65 -1.64 19.77
N GLY A 239 1.87 -2.65 19.38
CA GLY A 239 2.06 -3.37 18.10
C GLY A 239 1.96 -2.46 16.88
N VAL A 240 1.00 -1.53 16.85
CA VAL A 240 0.86 -0.54 15.78
C VAL A 240 2.09 0.35 15.66
N HIS A 241 2.56 0.91 16.78
CA HIS A 241 3.76 1.76 16.78
C HIS A 241 5.02 0.97 16.38
N GLN A 242 5.09 -0.31 16.76
CA GLN A 242 6.19 -1.19 16.38
C GLN A 242 6.25 -1.40 14.86
N ILE A 243 5.13 -1.74 14.21
CA ILE A 243 5.12 -1.93 12.76
C ILE A 243 5.31 -0.63 11.97
N ILE A 244 4.86 0.51 12.49
CA ILE A 244 5.14 1.83 11.88
C ILE A 244 6.64 2.11 11.91
N LYS A 245 7.31 1.81 13.03
CA LYS A 245 8.77 1.95 13.14
C LYS A 245 9.48 1.07 12.13
N TYR A 246 9.04 -0.18 11.96
CA TYR A 246 9.58 -1.07 10.93
C TYR A 246 9.31 -0.54 9.52
N ALA A 247 8.11 -0.03 9.26
CA ALA A 247 7.81 0.58 7.98
C ALA A 247 8.80 1.71 7.66
N HIS A 248 9.07 2.61 8.62
CA HIS A 248 10.09 3.64 8.44
C HIS A 248 11.51 3.08 8.26
N ASP A 249 11.93 2.10 9.06
CA ASP A 249 13.27 1.49 8.97
C ASP A 249 13.53 0.85 7.60
N TYR A 250 12.49 0.31 6.96
CA TYR A 250 12.56 -0.33 5.64
C TYR A 250 12.06 0.56 4.49
N GLY A 251 11.75 1.83 4.76
CA GLY A 251 11.28 2.78 3.74
C GLY A 251 9.88 2.50 3.19
N GLN A 252 9.09 1.69 3.89
CA GLN A 252 7.75 1.25 3.54
C GLN A 252 6.68 2.22 4.04
N HIS A 253 5.58 2.31 3.28
CA HIS A 253 4.42 3.17 3.59
C HIS A 253 3.15 2.39 3.88
N THR A 254 3.22 1.07 3.75
CA THR A 254 2.12 0.18 4.04
C THR A 254 2.61 -0.89 5.02
N ALA A 255 1.81 -1.13 6.06
CA ALA A 255 2.07 -2.15 7.05
C ALA A 255 0.79 -2.92 7.40
N TYR A 256 0.95 -4.16 7.84
CA TYR A 256 -0.15 -5.07 8.11
C TYR A 256 -0.06 -5.59 9.55
N LEU A 257 -1.10 -5.35 10.34
CA LEU A 257 -1.23 -5.90 11.68
C LEU A 257 -2.27 -7.01 11.69
N VAL A 258 -1.83 -8.26 11.85
CA VAL A 258 -2.72 -9.41 12.00
C VAL A 258 -3.04 -9.59 13.48
N ILE A 259 -4.31 -9.45 13.84
CA ILE A 259 -4.78 -9.49 15.22
C ILE A 259 -5.51 -10.81 15.47
N TYR A 260 -4.87 -11.71 16.22
CA TYR A 260 -5.44 -12.98 16.65
C TYR A 260 -6.28 -12.79 17.91
N ASN A 261 -7.60 -12.70 17.72
CA ASN A 261 -8.54 -12.54 18.82
C ASN A 261 -8.86 -13.90 19.47
N ILE A 262 -8.26 -14.15 20.63
CA ILE A 262 -8.52 -15.33 21.47
C ILE A 262 -9.66 -15.10 22.48
N THR A 263 -10.46 -14.04 22.30
CA THR A 263 -11.61 -13.74 23.15
C THR A 263 -12.94 -13.93 22.41
N ASP A 264 -14.03 -13.99 23.17
CA ASP A 264 -15.41 -13.97 22.65
C ASP A 264 -15.90 -12.55 22.30
N LYS A 265 -15.08 -11.53 22.57
CA LYS A 265 -15.42 -10.12 22.33
C LYS A 265 -15.24 -9.76 20.86
N LEU A 266 -16.10 -8.87 20.36
CA LEU A 266 -15.94 -8.27 19.04
C LEU A 266 -14.98 -7.09 19.12
N LEU A 267 -13.94 -7.09 18.28
CA LEU A 267 -13.04 -5.95 18.14
C LEU A 267 -13.60 -4.99 17.09
N ASP A 268 -13.74 -3.73 17.48
CA ASP A 268 -14.08 -2.62 16.62
C ASP A 268 -12.82 -1.77 16.43
N LEU A 269 -12.37 -1.64 15.19
CA LEU A 269 -11.05 -1.10 14.84
C LEU A 269 -11.23 0.23 14.09
N PRO A 270 -10.32 1.20 14.27
CA PRO A 270 -10.45 2.49 13.62
C PRO A 270 -10.24 2.33 12.12
N THR A 271 -10.94 3.16 11.33
CA THR A 271 -10.75 3.21 9.88
C THR A 271 -10.83 4.63 9.35
N ASP A 272 -9.85 5.02 8.53
CA ASP A 272 -9.88 6.25 7.73
C ASP A 272 -10.61 6.03 6.39
N GLY A 273 -10.92 4.77 6.06
CA GLY A 273 -11.67 4.38 4.87
C GLY A 273 -13.19 4.35 5.07
N THR A 274 -13.89 3.70 4.14
CA THR A 274 -15.34 3.50 4.24
C THR A 274 -15.69 2.63 5.46
N PRO A 275 -16.59 3.06 6.36
CA PRO A 275 -17.05 2.25 7.48
C PRO A 275 -17.56 0.88 7.03
N GLY A 276 -17.10 -0.19 7.70
CA GLY A 276 -17.47 -1.58 7.38
C GLY A 276 -16.74 -2.20 6.18
N ALA A 277 -15.87 -1.46 5.49
CA ALA A 277 -14.99 -2.05 4.48
C ALA A 277 -13.87 -2.89 5.13
N TRP A 278 -13.53 -4.01 4.49
CA TRP A 278 -12.44 -4.88 4.94
C TRP A 278 -11.19 -4.78 4.03
N PRO A 279 -9.98 -4.78 4.63
CA PRO A 279 -9.72 -4.57 6.05
C PRO A 279 -9.88 -3.08 6.44
N PRO A 280 -10.24 -2.76 7.68
CA PRO A 280 -10.10 -1.41 8.19
C PRO A 280 -8.62 -1.00 8.19
N TYR A 281 -8.35 0.29 7.98
CA TYR A 281 -6.99 0.82 7.97
C TYR A 281 -6.93 2.22 8.56
N THR A 282 -5.79 2.61 9.10
CA THR A 282 -5.52 4.01 9.47
C THR A 282 -4.22 4.51 8.87
N GLU A 283 -4.13 5.80 8.62
CA GLU A 283 -2.91 6.49 8.22
C GLU A 283 -2.33 7.23 9.43
N LEU A 284 -1.11 6.84 9.82
CA LEU A 284 -0.37 7.39 10.95
C LEU A 284 1.07 7.65 10.50
N THR A 285 1.56 8.88 10.75
CA THR A 285 2.95 9.29 10.44
C THR A 285 3.41 8.95 9.00
N GLY A 286 2.52 9.00 8.02
CA GLY A 286 2.83 8.69 6.62
C GLY A 286 2.87 7.18 6.29
N VAL A 287 2.44 6.32 7.22
CA VAL A 287 2.30 4.87 7.04
C VAL A 287 0.83 4.49 7.15
N ARG A 288 0.33 3.76 6.15
CA ARG A 288 -0.99 3.12 6.18
C ARG A 288 -0.88 1.76 6.86
N VAL A 289 -1.56 1.62 7.99
CA VAL A 289 -1.64 0.37 8.74
C VAL A 289 -2.98 -0.31 8.47
N TYR A 290 -2.96 -1.48 7.83
CA TYR A 290 -4.13 -2.35 7.67
C TYR A 290 -4.29 -3.26 8.88
N PHE A 291 -5.52 -3.38 9.39
CA PHE A 291 -5.84 -4.28 10.50
C PHE A 291 -6.56 -5.53 10.01
N ILE A 292 -5.91 -6.69 10.16
CA ILE A 292 -6.43 -7.99 9.77
C ILE A 292 -6.86 -8.73 11.03
N HIS A 293 -8.13 -8.57 11.39
CA HIS A 293 -8.72 -9.28 12.53
C HIS A 293 -9.02 -10.73 12.18
N VAL A 294 -8.54 -11.68 13.00
CA VAL A 294 -8.78 -13.11 12.86
C VAL A 294 -9.39 -13.66 14.16
N ARG A 295 -10.53 -14.34 14.08
CA ARG A 295 -11.14 -15.01 15.25
C ARG A 295 -10.51 -16.38 15.45
N VAL A 296 -9.73 -16.52 16.52
CA VAL A 296 -8.99 -17.74 16.80
C VAL A 296 -9.51 -18.53 18.00
N LEU A 297 -10.40 -17.96 18.82
CA LEU A 297 -11.09 -18.71 19.88
C LEU A 297 -12.13 -19.69 19.29
N PRO A 298 -12.03 -21.00 19.54
CA PRO A 298 -13.06 -21.98 19.21
C PRO A 298 -14.41 -21.63 19.83
N PRO A 299 -15.52 -21.72 19.09
CA PRO A 299 -16.84 -21.47 19.65
C PRO A 299 -17.20 -22.56 20.67
N THR A 300 -17.37 -22.17 21.93
CA THR A 300 -17.81 -23.08 23.01
C THR A 300 -19.32 -23.36 22.96
N THR A 301 -20.10 -22.50 22.32
CA THR A 301 -21.55 -22.63 22.16
C THR A 301 -22.00 -22.16 20.76
N THR A 302 -23.19 -22.58 20.34
CA THR A 302 -23.79 -22.11 19.08
C THR A 302 -24.13 -20.62 19.17
N ALA A 303 -24.09 -19.90 18.05
CA ALA A 303 -24.37 -18.46 18.00
C ALA A 303 -25.72 -18.06 18.64
N SER A 304 -26.72 -18.93 18.56
CA SER A 304 -28.04 -18.75 19.20
C SER A 304 -28.02 -18.83 20.73
N LYS A 305 -26.97 -19.40 21.33
CA LYS A 305 -26.81 -19.61 22.78
C LYS A 305 -25.74 -18.69 23.40
N ALA A 306 -24.96 -17.98 22.58
CA ALA A 306 -23.79 -17.21 23.00
C ALA A 306 -24.09 -15.86 23.70
N GLY A 307 -25.36 -15.53 23.97
CA GLY A 307 -25.74 -14.27 24.63
C GLY A 307 -25.47 -13.02 23.78
N LYS A 308 -25.50 -11.83 24.41
CA LYS A 308 -25.20 -10.57 23.72
C LYS A 308 -23.69 -10.41 23.53
N ALA A 309 -23.26 -10.11 22.31
CA ALA A 309 -21.85 -9.90 21.99
C ALA A 309 -21.30 -8.64 22.69
N THR A 310 -20.23 -8.82 23.45
CA THR A 310 -19.49 -7.71 24.09
C THR A 310 -18.51 -7.12 23.08
N ARG A 311 -18.34 -5.80 23.06
CA ARG A 311 -17.45 -5.09 22.12
C ARG A 311 -16.26 -4.45 22.83
N VAL A 312 -15.11 -4.44 22.17
CA VAL A 312 -13.92 -3.67 22.54
C VAL A 312 -13.58 -2.77 21.36
N THR A 313 -13.68 -1.46 21.56
CA THR A 313 -13.41 -0.47 20.51
C THR A 313 -12.02 0.13 20.68
N LEU A 314 -11.19 0.02 19.65
CA LEU A 314 -9.95 0.78 19.51
C LEU A 314 -10.25 2.00 18.63
N THR A 315 -9.90 3.18 19.11
CA THR A 315 -10.14 4.45 18.42
C THR A 315 -8.86 4.98 17.79
N LYS A 316 -8.97 5.98 16.91
CA LYS A 316 -7.79 6.64 16.35
C LYS A 316 -7.01 7.42 17.43
N ASP A 317 -7.71 7.99 18.41
CA ASP A 317 -7.09 8.72 19.53
C ASP A 317 -6.24 7.79 20.40
N ASP A 318 -6.67 6.54 20.61
CA ASP A 318 -5.87 5.52 21.30
C ASP A 318 -4.53 5.25 20.58
N LEU A 319 -4.46 5.48 19.26
CA LEU A 319 -3.26 5.26 18.44
C LEU A 319 -2.36 6.50 18.35
N THR A 320 -2.92 7.70 18.45
CA THR A 320 -2.15 8.96 18.31
C THR A 320 -1.70 9.52 19.65
N ASN A 321 -2.36 9.15 20.75
CA ASN A 321 -2.04 9.65 22.09
C ASN A 321 -1.95 8.48 23.10
N PRO A 322 -0.83 7.76 23.14
CA PRO A 322 -0.69 6.54 23.95
C PRO A 322 -0.72 6.80 25.47
N ASP A 323 -0.60 8.05 25.91
CA ASP A 323 -0.59 8.44 27.33
C ASP A 323 -1.99 8.63 27.94
N THR A 324 -3.07 8.48 27.16
CA THR A 324 -4.46 8.71 27.60
C THR A 324 -5.24 7.47 28.04
N THR A 325 -4.63 6.28 28.06
CA THR A 325 -5.32 5.00 28.41
C THR A 325 -4.74 4.27 29.62
#